data_AF-A0A3D4I1I3-F1
#
_entry.id   AF-A0A3D4I1I3-F1
#
_cell.length_a   1.000
_cell.length_b   1.000
_cell.length_c   1.000
_cell.angle_alpha   90.00
_cell.angle_beta   90.00
_cell.angle_gamma   90.00
#
_symmetry.space_group_name_H-M   'P 1'
#
loop_
_entity.id
_entity.type
_entity.pdbx_description
1 polymer ?
#
loop_
_entity_poly.entity_id
_entity_poly.type
_entity_poly.pdbx_seq_one_letter_code
_entity_poly.pdbx_strand_id
1 'polypeptide(L)'
;STNEVVTEYSGRGVGMDVVKQNVEKIGGDVSIDSTPGQGTTIVFKIPLTLAIVNGMKISVGGTMFTIPIKNILQSFKVPEGSVMFDTDMHEIIMVRDK
;
A
#
# COMPACT_ATOMS: atom_id res chain seq x y z
N SER A 1 5.76 -5.02 35.92
CA SER A 1 6.73 -4.32 35.08
C SER A 1 7.86 -5.28 34.81
N THR A 2 7.94 -5.83 33.60
CA THR A 2 8.89 -6.89 33.25
C THR A 2 9.30 -6.71 31.80
N ASN A 3 10.42 -6.03 31.60
CA ASN A 3 11.23 -6.10 30.39
C ASN A 3 12.69 -5.90 30.82
N GLU A 4 13.53 -6.89 30.55
CA GLU A 4 14.97 -6.90 30.88
C GLU A 4 15.82 -6.20 29.79
N VAL A 5 15.20 -5.71 28.71
CA VAL A 5 15.88 -5.00 27.62
C VAL A 5 15.18 -3.67 27.35
N VAL A 6 15.83 -2.57 27.74
CA VAL A 6 15.31 -1.21 27.53
C VAL A 6 15.78 -0.73 26.16
N THR A 7 14.89 -0.76 25.16
CA THR A 7 15.10 -0.02 23.90
C THR A 7 14.73 1.46 24.12
N GLU A 8 15.34 2.39 23.36
CA GLU A 8 15.20 3.85 23.52
C GLU A 8 13.76 4.41 23.49
N TYR A 9 12.78 3.56 23.19
CA TYR A 9 11.36 3.90 23.09
C TYR A 9 10.53 3.49 24.32
N SER A 10 11.11 2.79 25.31
CA SER A 10 10.39 2.42 26.53
C SER A 10 10.07 3.65 27.39
N GLY A 11 8.77 3.90 27.61
CA GLY A 11 8.30 4.88 28.61
C GLY A 11 7.76 6.23 28.09
N ARG A 12 7.73 6.48 26.77
CA ARG A 12 7.25 7.76 26.19
C ARG A 12 5.89 7.69 25.49
N GLY A 13 5.16 6.59 25.60
CA GLY A 13 3.91 6.38 24.86
C GLY A 13 4.09 5.87 23.41
N VAL A 14 5.32 5.80 22.91
CA VAL A 14 5.66 5.35 21.55
C VAL A 14 5.34 3.86 21.31
N GLY A 15 5.28 3.05 22.37
CA GLY A 15 5.04 1.61 22.25
C GLY A 15 3.74 1.29 21.52
N MET A 16 2.65 2.03 21.79
CA MET A 16 1.37 1.78 21.14
C MET A 16 1.33 2.33 19.71
N ASP A 17 2.08 3.38 19.40
CA ASP A 17 2.20 3.89 18.03
C ASP A 17 2.89 2.87 17.12
N VAL A 18 3.92 2.19 17.63
CA VAL A 18 4.61 1.10 16.91
C VAL A 18 3.68 -0.11 16.73
N VAL A 19 2.92 -0.48 17.76
CA VAL A 19 1.91 -1.54 17.66
C VAL A 19 0.86 -1.20 16.60
N LYS A 20 0.30 0.01 16.65
CA LYS A 20 -0.70 0.48 15.70
C LYS A 20 -0.16 0.48 14.27
N GLN A 21 1.03 1.05 14.02
CA GLN A 21 1.65 1.04 12.69
C GLN A 21 1.88 -0.38 12.16
N ASN A 22 2.31 -1.31 13.00
CA ASN A 22 2.54 -2.70 12.57
C ASN A 22 1.23 -3.43 12.23
N VAL A 23 0.16 -3.16 12.99
CA VAL A 23 -1.18 -3.70 12.72
C VAL A 23 -1.78 -3.09 11.45
N GLU A 24 -1.61 -1.78 11.22
CA GLU A 24 -2.07 -1.11 10.00
C GLU A 24 -1.32 -1.60 8.74
N LYS A 25 -0.01 -1.90 8.84
CA LYS A 25 0.80 -2.44 7.73
C LYS A 25 0.26 -3.76 7.19
N ILE A 26 -0.36 -4.58 8.04
CA ILE A 26 -0.98 -5.85 7.63
C ILE A 26 -2.47 -5.68 7.25
N GLY A 27 -2.96 -4.44 7.17
CA GLY A 27 -4.35 -4.11 6.86
C GLY A 27 -5.31 -4.33 8.05
N GLY A 28 -4.79 -4.46 9.26
CA GLY A 28 -5.58 -4.60 10.48
C GLY A 28 -5.81 -3.28 11.20
N ASP A 29 -6.56 -3.36 12.29
CA ASP A 29 -6.87 -2.24 13.20
C ASP A 29 -6.72 -2.68 14.67
N VAL A 30 -6.42 -1.73 15.55
CA VAL A 30 -6.26 -1.97 17.00
C VAL A 30 -7.03 -0.92 17.80
N SER A 31 -7.84 -1.38 18.75
CA SER A 31 -8.59 -0.51 19.66
C SER A 31 -8.38 -0.92 21.11
N ILE A 32 -8.34 0.07 22.01
CA ILE A 32 -8.14 -0.12 23.44
C ILE A 32 -9.35 0.43 24.18
N ASP A 33 -9.91 -0.37 25.06
CA ASP A 33 -10.91 0.04 26.04
C ASP A 33 -10.32 -0.18 27.43
N SER A 34 -10.21 0.88 28.23
CA SER A 34 -9.58 0.81 29.55
C SER A 34 -10.34 1.69 30.53
N THR A 35 -10.77 1.08 31.63
CA THR A 35 -11.40 1.81 32.73
C THR A 35 -10.58 1.58 34.00
N PRO A 36 -10.09 2.64 34.68
CA PRO A 36 -9.32 2.50 35.91
C PRO A 36 -10.04 1.62 36.94
N GLY A 37 -9.32 0.66 37.51
CA GLY A 37 -9.87 -0.30 38.47
C GLY A 37 -10.75 -1.42 37.87
N GLN A 38 -11.06 -1.38 36.58
CA GLN A 38 -11.82 -2.44 35.89
C GLN A 38 -10.97 -3.21 34.85
N GLY A 39 -9.72 -2.77 34.65
CA GLY A 39 -8.78 -3.39 33.73
C GLY A 39 -8.78 -2.74 32.34
N THR A 40 -8.11 -3.43 31.41
CA THR A 40 -7.89 -2.97 30.05
C THR A 40 -8.16 -4.11 29.07
N THR A 41 -8.96 -3.84 28.06
CA THR A 41 -9.23 -4.72 26.93
C THR A 41 -8.57 -4.14 25.68
N ILE A 42 -7.76 -4.95 25.00
CA ILE A 42 -7.16 -4.59 23.72
C ILE A 42 -7.75 -5.51 22.66
N VAL A 43 -8.34 -4.94 21.62
CA VAL A 43 -8.96 -5.68 20.52
C VAL A 43 -8.17 -5.46 19.25
N PHE A 44 -7.71 -6.56 18.65
CA PHE A 44 -7.05 -6.58 17.35
C PHE A 44 -8.02 -7.10 16.30
N LYS A 45 -8.22 -6.34 15.22
CA LYS A 45 -8.98 -6.76 14.04
C LYS A 45 -8.01 -6.98 12.90
N ILE A 46 -7.63 -8.22 12.65
CA ILE A 46 -6.70 -8.58 11.58
C ILE A 46 -7.49 -9.28 10.46
N PRO A 47 -7.35 -8.84 9.20
CA PRO A 47 -7.97 -9.54 8.08
C PRO A 47 -7.48 -10.98 8.02
N LEU A 48 -8.38 -11.93 7.73
CA LEU A 48 -8.07 -13.35 7.55
C LEU A 48 -7.05 -13.61 6.42
N THR A 49 -6.88 -12.65 5.52
CA THR A 49 -5.91 -12.69 4.43
C THR A 49 -4.92 -11.54 4.62
N LEU A 50 -3.61 -11.83 4.54
CA LEU A 50 -2.60 -10.78 4.36
C LEU A 50 -3.03 -9.92 3.17
N ALA A 51 -2.89 -8.59 3.27
CA ALA A 51 -3.35 -7.65 2.25
C ALA A 51 -2.76 -7.98 0.86
N ILE A 52 -3.47 -8.77 0.05
CA ILE A 52 -3.09 -9.06 -1.33
C ILE A 52 -3.40 -7.81 -2.14
N VAL A 53 -2.36 -7.08 -2.52
CA VAL A 53 -2.48 -5.96 -3.44
C VAL A 53 -2.25 -6.48 -4.86
N ASN A 54 -3.31 -6.53 -5.65
CA ASN A 54 -3.18 -6.82 -7.08
C ASN A 54 -2.35 -5.72 -7.76
N GLY A 55 -1.25 -6.12 -8.41
CA GLY A 55 -0.29 -5.22 -9.04
C GLY A 55 0.01 -5.64 -10.47
N MET A 56 0.11 -4.65 -11.37
CA MET A 56 0.65 -4.85 -12.71
C MET A 56 2.16 -4.75 -12.65
N LYS A 57 2.83 -5.79 -13.12
CA LYS A 57 4.28 -5.84 -13.24
C LYS A 57 4.69 -5.15 -14.54
N ILE A 58 5.62 -4.21 -14.46
CA ILE A 58 6.18 -3.52 -15.63
C ILE A 58 7.70 -3.59 -15.61
N SER A 59 8.34 -3.52 -16.78
CA SER A 59 9.80 -3.44 -16.90
C SER A 59 10.17 -2.13 -17.58
N VAL A 60 11.18 -1.45 -17.04
CA VAL A 60 11.82 -0.30 -17.69
C VAL A 60 13.30 -0.65 -17.85
N GLY A 61 13.72 -0.86 -19.10
CA GLY A 61 15.01 -1.52 -19.37
C GLY A 61 15.04 -2.90 -18.72
N GLY A 62 16.02 -3.15 -17.86
CA GLY A 62 16.19 -4.41 -17.11
C GLY A 62 15.62 -4.39 -15.68
N THR A 63 14.96 -3.31 -15.25
CA THR A 63 14.45 -3.18 -13.89
C THR A 63 12.95 -3.41 -13.83
N MET A 64 12.51 -4.25 -12.89
CA MET A 64 11.10 -4.60 -12.68
C MET A 64 10.48 -3.68 -11.63
N PHE A 65 9.29 -3.15 -11.94
CA PHE A 65 8.47 -2.37 -11.04
C PHE A 65 7.06 -2.98 -10.94
N THR A 66 6.34 -2.63 -9.87
CA THR A 66 4.94 -3.05 -9.68
C THR A 66 4.09 -1.83 -9.38
N ILE A 67 3.05 -1.63 -10.18
CA ILE A 67 2.05 -0.57 -9.98
C ILE A 67 0.74 -1.21 -9.50
N PRO A 68 0.12 -0.75 -8.40
CA PRO A 68 -1.18 -1.26 -7.98
C PRO A 68 -2.21 -1.11 -9.10
N ILE A 69 -2.95 -2.18 -9.43
CA ILE A 69 -3.93 -2.15 -10.54
C ILE A 69 -5.00 -1.07 -10.33
N LYS A 70 -5.35 -0.78 -9.08
CA LYS A 70 -6.29 0.30 -8.72
C LYS A 70 -5.88 1.70 -9.22
N ASN A 71 -4.59 1.91 -9.50
CA ASN A 71 -4.06 3.19 -10.00
C ASN A 71 -3.97 3.23 -11.53
N ILE A 72 -4.33 2.14 -12.22
CA ILE A 72 -4.20 2.00 -13.68
C ILE A 72 -5.58 2.18 -14.30
N LEU A 73 -5.77 3.25 -15.06
CA LEU A 73 -7.03 3.48 -15.78
C LEU A 73 -7.24 2.48 -16.91
N GLN A 74 -6.18 2.22 -17.69
CA GLN A 74 -6.21 1.41 -18.89
C GLN A 74 -4.77 1.05 -19.30
N SER A 75 -4.55 -0.16 -19.81
CA SER A 75 -3.33 -0.55 -20.54
C SER A 75 -3.72 -1.21 -21.85
N PHE A 76 -3.04 -0.87 -22.93
CA PHE A 76 -3.28 -1.47 -24.24
C PHE A 76 -1.98 -1.57 -25.02
N LYS A 77 -1.95 -2.52 -25.96
CA LYS A 77 -0.85 -2.65 -26.92
C LYS A 77 -1.22 -1.82 -28.15
N VAL A 78 -0.31 -0.98 -28.62
CA VAL A 78 -0.48 -0.20 -29.84
C VAL A 78 -0.35 -1.15 -31.04
N PRO A 79 -1.38 -1.26 -31.92
CA PRO A 79 -1.27 -2.01 -33.16
C PRO A 79 -0.20 -1.45 -34.09
N GLU A 80 0.48 -2.31 -34.84
CA GLU A 80 1.40 -1.88 -35.90
C GLU A 80 0.65 -1.01 -36.92
N GLY A 81 1.21 0.15 -37.28
CA GLY A 81 0.60 1.10 -38.22
C GLY A 81 -0.43 2.06 -37.62
N SER A 82 -0.69 2.04 -36.32
CA SER A 82 -1.61 2.98 -35.65
C SER A 82 -0.94 4.23 -35.08
N VAL A 83 0.40 4.31 -35.15
CA VAL A 83 1.17 5.49 -34.77
C VAL A 83 1.10 6.50 -35.91
N MET A 84 0.57 7.68 -35.60
CA MET A 84 0.48 8.82 -36.50
C MET A 84 1.45 9.90 -36.02
N PHE A 85 1.76 10.86 -36.87
CA PHE A 85 2.59 12.02 -36.54
C PHE A 85 1.75 13.29 -36.59
N ASP A 86 1.92 14.18 -35.62
CA ASP A 86 1.35 15.52 -35.70
C ASP A 86 2.16 16.43 -36.65
N THR A 87 1.74 17.70 -36.80
CA THR A 87 2.42 18.68 -37.65
C THR A 87 3.85 19.00 -37.18
N ASP A 88 4.15 18.75 -35.91
CA ASP A 88 5.46 18.97 -35.27
C ASP A 88 6.30 17.68 -35.19
N MET A 89 5.85 16.60 -35.84
CA MET A 89 6.50 15.28 -35.88
C MET A 89 6.53 14.52 -34.53
N HIS A 90 5.60 14.78 -33.62
CA HIS A 90 5.42 13.96 -32.42
C HIS A 90 4.61 12.69 -32.73
N GLU A 91 4.98 11.58 -32.12
CA GLU A 91 4.23 10.33 -32.18
C GLU A 91 2.92 10.45 -31.39
N ILE A 92 1.80 10.25 -32.08
CA ILE A 92 0.45 10.26 -31.50
C ILE A 92 -0.28 8.96 -31.83
N ILE A 93 -1.15 8.54 -30.91
CA ILE A 93 -2.01 7.37 -31.09
C ILE A 93 -3.46 7.75 -30.80
N MET A 94 -4.37 7.31 -31.66
CA MET A 94 -5.79 7.50 -31.44
C MET A 94 -6.31 6.42 -30.49
N VAL A 95 -6.68 6.83 -29.27
CA VAL A 95 -7.06 5.89 -28.21
C VAL A 95 -8.57 5.63 -28.20
N ARG A 96 -9.39 6.58 -28.67
CA ARG A 96 -10.85 6.47 -28.79
C ARG A 96 -11.34 7.37 -29.94
N ASP A 97 -12.08 6.80 -30.87
CA ASP A 97 -12.89 7.56 -31.81
C ASP A 97 -14.07 8.20 -31.07
N LYS A 98 -14.33 9.47 -31.37
CA LYS A 98 -15.66 10.04 -31.25
C LYS A 98 -16.10 10.46 -32.63
#